data_AF-A0A8T5NXA7-F1
#
_entry.id   AF-A0A8T5NXA7-F1
#
_cell.length_a   1.000
_cell.length_b   1.000
_cell.length_c   1.000
_cell.angle_alpha   90.00
_cell.angle_beta   90.00
_cell.angle_gamma   90.00
#
_symmetry.space_group_name_H-M   'P 1'
#
loop_
_entity.id
_entity.type
_entity.pdbx_description
1 polymer ?
#
loop_
_entity_poly.entity_id
_entity_poly.type
_entity_poly.pdbx_seq_one_letter_code
_entity_poly.pdbx_strand_id
1 'polypeptide(L)'
;MSLKDKLKEYAKFDVSFALNNEKENIFGIQLGVYNSTEKLKGAQIGISNSMSLGSILQFGILNRCDYSNGYQLGLINSGIDCNNIQLGIINGAQFGNTQVGYINFCIDIIGLQYGILNWGRMAEGMQFGLINLVKCGKELWQVGAINVNWNNPLMMMILPFVNYSIDMEKYRKKQKLKLEKEILKIKETKKIEGNKGIVYARF
;
A
#
# COMPACT_ATOMS: atom_id res chain seq x y z
N MET A 1 -16.88 -11.17 -37.45
CA MET A 1 -15.70 -11.43 -36.59
C MET A 1 -16.19 -12.10 -35.31
N SER A 2 -15.74 -13.32 -35.00
CA SER A 2 -16.25 -14.05 -33.82
C SER A 2 -15.64 -13.51 -32.53
N LEU A 3 -16.30 -13.75 -31.38
CA LEU A 3 -15.76 -13.40 -30.06
C LEU A 3 -14.38 -14.05 -29.83
N LYS A 4 -14.13 -15.23 -30.41
CA LYS A 4 -12.83 -15.93 -30.36
C LYS A 4 -11.75 -15.19 -31.14
N ASP A 5 -12.09 -14.53 -32.25
CA ASP A 5 -11.13 -13.78 -33.06
C ASP A 5 -10.75 -12.46 -32.36
N LYS A 6 -11.74 -11.79 -31.75
CA LYS A 6 -11.47 -10.64 -30.86
C LYS A 6 -10.60 -11.06 -29.68
N LEU A 7 -10.90 -12.19 -29.02
CA LEU A 7 -10.10 -12.70 -27.90
C LEU A 7 -8.67 -13.11 -28.31
N LYS A 8 -8.47 -13.64 -29.53
CA LYS A 8 -7.14 -13.94 -30.08
C LYS A 8 -6.33 -12.67 -30.37
N GLU A 9 -7.00 -11.62 -30.84
CA GLU A 9 -6.40 -10.30 -31.06
C GLU A 9 -5.97 -9.65 -29.73
N TYR A 10 -6.79 -9.78 -28.67
CA TYR A 10 -6.43 -9.36 -27.31
C TYR A 10 -5.36 -10.24 -26.62
N ALA A 11 -5.01 -11.40 -27.19
CA ALA A 11 -4.06 -12.36 -26.62
C ALA A 11 -2.74 -12.45 -27.38
N LYS A 12 -2.50 -11.60 -28.38
CA LYS A 12 -1.24 -11.60 -29.10
C LYS A 12 -0.20 -10.81 -28.30
N PHE A 13 0.84 -11.52 -27.86
CA PHE A 13 2.01 -10.88 -27.27
C PHE A 13 2.66 -9.95 -28.31
N ASP A 14 2.82 -8.69 -27.96
CA ASP A 14 3.41 -7.65 -28.81
C ASP A 14 4.79 -7.24 -28.29
N VAL A 15 5.72 -7.03 -29.21
CA VAL A 15 7.03 -6.43 -28.92
C VAL A 15 7.14 -5.18 -29.79
N SER A 16 7.04 -4.02 -29.15
CA SER A 16 7.10 -2.74 -29.83
C SER A 16 8.44 -2.05 -29.53
N PHE A 17 9.08 -1.50 -30.57
CA PHE A 17 10.30 -0.73 -30.45
C PHE A 17 10.20 0.56 -31.27
N ALA A 18 10.48 1.70 -30.65
CA ALA A 18 10.62 2.99 -31.32
C ALA A 18 11.37 3.98 -30.43
N LEU A 19 11.96 5.05 -30.99
CA LEU A 19 12.54 6.12 -30.17
C LEU A 19 11.46 6.83 -29.35
N ASN A 20 10.35 7.20 -30.00
CA ASN A 20 9.12 7.61 -29.35
C ASN A 20 8.05 6.54 -29.60
N ASN A 21 7.75 5.75 -28.58
CA ASN A 21 6.88 4.59 -28.66
C ASN A 21 5.55 4.92 -27.97
N GLU A 22 4.56 5.35 -28.76
CA GLU A 22 3.21 5.65 -28.30
C GLU A 22 2.26 4.55 -28.77
N LYS A 23 1.53 3.96 -27.83
CA LYS A 23 0.53 2.93 -28.09
C LYS A 23 -0.67 3.13 -27.20
N GLU A 24 -1.86 2.75 -27.66
CA GLU A 24 -3.04 2.79 -26.79
C GLU A 24 -3.02 1.58 -25.83
N ASN A 25 -2.84 0.37 -26.37
CA ASN A 25 -2.88 -0.87 -25.62
C ASN A 25 -1.70 -1.77 -26.02
N ILE A 26 -1.00 -2.34 -25.04
CA ILE A 26 0.06 -3.33 -25.25
C ILE A 26 -0.14 -4.51 -24.29
N PHE A 27 -0.09 -5.71 -24.85
CA PHE A 27 0.12 -6.94 -24.09
C PHE A 27 1.49 -7.50 -24.47
N GLY A 28 2.53 -7.19 -23.72
CA GLY A 28 3.90 -7.60 -24.03
C GLY A 28 4.97 -6.60 -23.63
N ILE A 29 5.98 -6.39 -24.48
CA ILE A 29 7.16 -5.58 -24.17
C ILE A 29 7.18 -4.33 -25.05
N GLN A 30 7.33 -3.18 -24.41
CA GLN A 30 7.54 -1.90 -25.06
C GLN A 30 8.96 -1.40 -24.78
N LEU A 31 9.72 -1.19 -25.84
CA LEU A 31 11.09 -0.69 -25.82
C LEU A 31 11.13 0.70 -26.49
N GLY A 32 11.86 1.63 -25.89
CA GLY A 32 12.05 2.95 -26.49
C GLY A 32 12.83 3.93 -25.65
N VAL A 33 13.13 5.10 -26.19
CA VAL A 33 13.68 6.19 -25.37
C VAL A 33 12.55 6.80 -24.54
N TYR A 34 11.43 7.08 -25.21
CA TYR A 34 10.18 7.49 -24.61
C TYR A 34 9.12 6.43 -24.91
N ASN A 35 8.49 5.90 -23.87
CA ASN A 35 7.39 4.96 -23.96
C ASN A 35 6.15 5.60 -23.32
N SER A 36 5.02 5.60 -24.04
CA SER A 36 3.72 6.04 -23.54
C SER A 36 2.67 5.02 -23.89
N THR A 37 1.88 4.57 -22.92
CA THR A 37 0.78 3.64 -23.18
C THR A 37 -0.41 3.85 -22.26
N GLU A 38 -1.64 3.84 -22.78
CA GLU A 38 -2.80 3.95 -21.89
C GLU A 38 -2.96 2.68 -21.04
N LYS A 39 -2.90 1.49 -21.68
CA LYS A 39 -2.98 0.20 -20.99
C LYS A 39 -1.84 -0.74 -21.35
N LEU A 40 -1.06 -1.15 -20.36
CA LEU A 40 0.01 -2.13 -20.54
C LEU A 40 -0.18 -3.33 -19.60
N LYS A 41 -0.01 -4.51 -20.16
CA LYS A 41 0.22 -5.74 -19.41
C LYS A 41 1.52 -6.34 -19.90
N GLY A 42 2.58 -6.24 -19.09
CA GLY A 42 3.91 -6.71 -19.47
C GLY A 42 5.02 -5.77 -18.98
N ALA A 43 5.88 -5.29 -19.87
CA ALA A 43 7.03 -4.48 -19.48
C ALA A 43 7.26 -3.25 -20.38
N GLN A 44 7.73 -2.17 -19.77
CA GLN A 44 8.19 -0.95 -20.41
C GLN A 44 9.66 -0.73 -20.05
N ILE A 45 10.53 -0.67 -21.05
CA ILE A 45 11.97 -0.47 -20.87
C ILE A 45 12.40 0.73 -21.71
N GLY A 46 12.92 1.75 -21.05
CA GLY A 46 13.29 3.00 -21.71
C GLY A 46 13.91 4.04 -20.81
N ILE A 47 14.20 5.22 -21.34
CA ILE A 47 14.67 6.34 -20.51
C ILE A 47 13.49 6.92 -19.72
N SER A 48 12.36 7.13 -20.40
CA SER A 48 11.13 7.65 -19.81
C SER A 48 9.96 6.76 -20.16
N ASN A 49 9.30 6.21 -19.15
CA ASN A 49 8.13 5.35 -19.29
C ASN A 49 6.91 6.02 -18.67
N SER A 50 5.80 6.06 -19.40
CA SER A 50 4.52 6.59 -18.93
C SER A 50 3.41 5.61 -19.24
N MET A 51 2.53 5.40 -18.26
CA MET A 51 1.35 4.57 -18.45
C MET A 51 0.17 5.02 -17.59
N SER A 52 -1.07 4.90 -18.10
CA SER A 52 -2.25 5.16 -17.27
C SER A 52 -2.69 3.95 -16.44
N LEU A 53 -2.78 2.74 -16.99
CA LEU A 53 -3.32 1.56 -16.28
C LEU A 53 -2.58 0.27 -16.62
N GLY A 54 -2.13 -0.52 -15.64
CA GLY A 54 -1.52 -1.81 -15.98
C GLY A 54 -0.93 -2.67 -14.88
N SER A 55 -0.59 -3.90 -15.27
CA SER A 55 0.22 -4.82 -14.47
C SER A 55 1.60 -4.94 -15.11
N ILE A 56 2.61 -4.33 -14.49
CA ILE A 56 3.80 -3.93 -15.23
C ILE A 56 5.12 -4.05 -14.48
N LEU A 57 6.17 -4.30 -15.27
CA LEU A 57 7.55 -3.93 -14.95
C LEU A 57 7.90 -2.67 -15.75
N GLN A 58 8.15 -1.55 -15.09
CA GLN A 58 8.74 -0.35 -15.68
C GLN A 58 10.22 -0.29 -15.29
N PHE A 59 11.11 -0.24 -16.28
CA PHE A 59 12.55 -0.06 -16.07
C PHE A 59 13.04 1.16 -16.86
N GLY A 60 13.57 2.15 -16.17
CA GLY A 60 14.04 3.37 -16.81
C GLY A 60 14.62 4.41 -15.88
N ILE A 61 14.91 5.61 -16.39
CA ILE A 61 15.36 6.73 -15.55
C ILE A 61 14.13 7.38 -14.90
N LEU A 62 13.09 7.64 -15.69
CA LEU A 62 11.83 8.21 -15.26
C LEU A 62 10.71 7.21 -15.49
N ASN A 63 9.97 6.87 -14.44
CA ASN A 63 8.79 6.03 -14.54
C ASN A 63 7.59 6.78 -13.97
N ARG A 64 6.51 6.82 -14.75
CA ARG A 64 5.22 7.37 -14.35
C ARG A 64 4.12 6.35 -14.59
N CYS A 65 3.28 6.17 -13.59
CA CYS A 65 2.06 5.40 -13.75
C CYS A 65 0.90 5.98 -12.96
N ASP A 66 -0.27 6.16 -13.58
CA ASP A 66 -1.45 6.58 -12.82
C ASP A 66 -1.97 5.43 -11.95
N TYR A 67 -2.22 4.24 -12.51
CA TYR A 67 -2.74 3.07 -11.79
C TYR A 67 -1.94 1.81 -12.14
N SER A 68 -1.20 1.25 -11.18
CA SER A 68 -0.44 0.01 -11.45
C SER A 68 -0.33 -0.98 -10.31
N ASN A 69 -0.16 -2.24 -10.71
CA ASN A 69 0.34 -3.32 -9.89
C ASN A 69 1.63 -3.86 -10.51
N GLY A 70 2.72 -3.99 -9.73
CA GLY A 70 3.97 -4.55 -10.24
C GLY A 70 5.22 -3.86 -9.70
N TYR A 71 6.11 -3.40 -10.59
CA TYR A 71 7.42 -2.85 -10.23
C TYR A 71 7.75 -1.61 -11.06
N GLN A 72 8.21 -0.55 -10.40
CA GLN A 72 8.83 0.62 -11.03
C GLN A 72 10.29 0.69 -10.58
N LEU A 73 11.20 0.47 -11.51
CA LEU A 73 12.64 0.44 -11.30
C LEU A 73 13.26 1.62 -12.04
N GLY A 74 13.69 2.64 -11.32
CA GLY A 74 14.29 3.81 -11.95
C GLY A 74 14.79 4.87 -11.01
N LEU A 75 15.45 5.92 -11.53
CA LEU A 75 15.97 6.98 -10.66
C LEU A 75 14.82 7.76 -10.02
N ILE A 76 13.77 8.04 -10.79
CA ILE A 76 12.56 8.73 -10.34
C ILE A 76 11.34 7.90 -10.72
N ASN A 77 10.57 7.50 -9.71
CA ASN A 77 9.30 6.81 -9.89
C ASN A 77 8.17 7.70 -9.38
N SER A 78 7.07 7.74 -10.12
CA SER A 78 5.90 8.55 -9.78
C SER A 78 4.59 7.85 -10.11
N GLY A 79 3.54 8.15 -9.35
CA GLY A 79 2.20 7.73 -9.72
C GLY A 79 1.06 8.26 -8.87
N ILE A 80 -0.16 7.86 -9.23
CA ILE A 80 -1.36 8.21 -8.47
C ILE A 80 -1.68 7.07 -7.52
N ASP A 81 -2.07 5.90 -8.01
CA ASP A 81 -2.38 4.70 -7.24
C ASP A 81 -1.45 3.56 -7.65
N CYS A 82 -0.42 3.38 -6.83
CA CYS A 82 0.69 2.46 -7.06
C CYS A 82 0.68 1.37 -6.01
N ASN A 83 -0.09 0.31 -6.26
CA ASN A 83 0.06 -0.96 -5.53
C ASN A 83 1.22 -1.78 -6.14
N ASN A 84 2.36 -1.12 -6.29
CA ASN A 84 3.59 -1.66 -6.87
C ASN A 84 4.75 -1.48 -5.88
N ILE A 85 5.89 -2.05 -6.23
CA ILE A 85 7.17 -1.79 -5.57
C ILE A 85 7.91 -0.73 -6.39
N GLN A 86 8.19 0.43 -5.78
CA GLN A 86 8.99 1.50 -6.37
C GLN A 86 10.42 1.43 -5.83
N LEU A 87 11.38 1.12 -6.69
CA LEU A 87 12.81 1.13 -6.37
C LEU A 87 13.48 2.27 -7.12
N GLY A 88 14.04 3.25 -6.40
CA GLY A 88 14.65 4.41 -7.03
C GLY A 88 15.43 5.35 -6.12
N ILE A 89 15.90 6.47 -6.65
CA ILE A 89 16.47 7.52 -5.81
C ILE A 89 15.33 8.32 -5.19
N ILE A 90 14.34 8.67 -6.00
CA ILE A 90 13.15 9.42 -5.60
C ILE A 90 11.91 8.62 -5.99
N ASN A 91 11.04 8.36 -5.02
CA ASN A 91 9.75 7.71 -5.23
C ASN A 91 8.62 8.65 -4.81
N GLY A 92 7.58 8.75 -5.63
CA GLY A 92 6.42 9.61 -5.42
C GLY A 92 5.11 8.87 -5.70
N ALA A 93 4.13 8.93 -4.80
CA ALA A 93 2.78 8.42 -5.08
C ALA A 93 1.70 9.18 -4.32
N GLN A 94 0.45 9.19 -4.80
CA GLN A 94 -0.67 9.58 -3.94
C GLN A 94 -1.07 8.44 -3.02
N PHE A 95 -1.24 7.24 -3.57
CA PHE A 95 -1.48 5.99 -2.87
C PHE A 95 -0.36 5.01 -3.23
N GLY A 96 0.33 4.49 -2.22
CA GLY A 96 1.52 3.68 -2.42
C GLY A 96 1.57 2.48 -1.49
N ASN A 97 2.32 1.46 -1.91
CA ASN A 97 2.59 0.28 -1.10
C ASN A 97 4.05 0.24 -0.60
N THR A 98 4.97 -0.20 -1.45
CA THR A 98 6.37 -0.37 -1.06
C THR A 98 7.26 0.58 -1.84
N GLN A 99 8.00 1.43 -1.13
CA GLN A 99 8.93 2.40 -1.70
C GLN A 99 10.32 2.22 -1.07
N VAL A 100 11.32 1.97 -1.90
CA VAL A 100 12.72 1.86 -1.48
C VAL A 100 13.52 2.87 -2.28
N GLY A 101 14.13 3.84 -1.59
CA GLY A 101 14.93 4.86 -2.24
C GLY A 101 15.59 5.83 -1.29
N TYR A 102 16.28 6.84 -1.80
CA TYR A 102 16.85 7.86 -0.92
C TYR A 102 15.75 8.75 -0.35
N ILE A 103 14.78 9.10 -1.17
CA ILE A 103 13.68 9.99 -0.82
C ILE A 103 12.36 9.36 -1.26
N ASN A 104 11.44 9.19 -0.31
CA ASN A 104 10.12 8.64 -0.57
C ASN A 104 9.04 9.63 -0.13
N PHE A 105 8.16 9.99 -1.06
CA PHE A 105 6.98 10.80 -0.82
C PHE A 105 5.72 10.01 -1.16
N CYS A 106 4.84 9.83 -0.20
CA CYS A 106 3.54 9.22 -0.46
C CYS A 106 2.45 9.92 0.35
N ILE A 107 1.35 10.33 -0.28
CA ILE A 107 0.26 10.96 0.50
C ILE A 107 -0.31 9.93 1.46
N ASP A 108 -0.77 8.79 0.96
CA ASP A 108 -1.37 7.72 1.76
C ASP A 108 -0.65 6.39 1.45
N ILE A 109 0.15 5.89 2.39
CA ILE A 109 0.92 4.65 2.24
C ILE A 109 0.34 3.52 3.09
N ILE A 110 0.23 2.32 2.48
CA ILE A 110 -0.08 1.06 3.16
C ILE A 110 1.00 0.06 2.78
N GLY A 111 2.04 -0.07 3.60
CA GLY A 111 3.15 -0.97 3.30
C GLY A 111 4.47 -0.53 3.93
N LEU A 112 5.51 -0.44 3.10
CA LEU A 112 6.89 -0.25 3.53
C LEU A 112 7.52 0.96 2.85
N GLN A 113 8.19 1.79 3.63
CA GLN A 113 9.05 2.84 3.13
C GLN A 113 10.46 2.65 3.69
N TYR A 114 11.46 2.55 2.81
CA TYR A 114 12.87 2.47 3.19
C TYR A 114 13.64 3.57 2.47
N GLY A 115 14.29 4.46 3.23
CA GLY A 115 15.07 5.53 2.64
C GLY A 115 15.74 6.49 3.60
N ILE A 116 16.49 7.47 3.10
CA ILE A 116 17.05 8.51 3.98
C ILE A 116 15.93 9.38 4.54
N LEU A 117 15.03 9.81 3.66
CA LEU A 117 13.87 10.62 4.00
C LEU A 117 12.60 9.92 3.54
N ASN A 118 11.71 9.65 4.48
CA ASN A 118 10.36 9.17 4.22
C ASN A 118 9.36 10.23 4.67
N TRP A 119 8.47 10.62 3.77
CA TRP A 119 7.40 11.56 4.07
C TRP A 119 6.05 11.01 3.61
N GLY A 120 5.04 11.20 4.46
CA GLY A 120 3.67 11.03 4.05
C GLY A 120 2.63 11.73 4.91
N ARG A 121 1.39 11.74 4.41
CA ARG A 121 0.26 12.32 5.14
C ARG A 121 -0.41 11.27 6.01
N MET A 122 -0.77 10.13 5.43
CA MET A 122 -1.29 8.97 6.15
C MET A 122 -0.38 7.78 5.90
N ALA A 123 -0.08 7.01 6.94
CA ALA A 123 0.77 5.83 6.80
C ALA A 123 0.31 4.69 7.69
N GLU A 124 0.29 3.49 7.12
CA GLU A 124 0.09 2.21 7.79
C GLU A 124 1.19 1.24 7.37
N GLY A 125 1.79 0.54 8.33
CA GLY A 125 2.90 -0.38 8.08
C GLY A 125 4.23 0.10 8.68
N MET A 126 5.30 0.16 7.87
CA MET A 126 6.66 0.35 8.36
C MET A 126 7.42 1.43 7.58
N GLN A 127 8.19 2.26 8.31
CA GLN A 127 9.11 3.23 7.76
C GLN A 127 10.49 3.05 8.38
N PHE A 128 11.51 2.95 7.53
CA PHE A 128 12.91 2.87 7.91
C PHE A 128 13.66 4.01 7.24
N GLY A 129 14.27 4.87 8.03
CA GLY A 129 15.05 5.95 7.46
C GLY A 129 15.74 6.84 8.46
N LEU A 130 16.63 7.72 8.02
CA LEU A 130 17.22 8.70 8.93
C LEU A 130 16.15 9.65 9.46
N ILE A 131 15.22 10.06 8.59
CA ILE A 131 14.12 10.97 8.90
C ILE A 131 12.81 10.37 8.38
N ASN A 132 11.87 10.13 9.29
CA ASN A 132 10.52 9.65 8.97
C ASN A 132 9.49 10.69 9.43
N LEU A 133 8.67 11.19 8.51
CA LEU A 133 7.71 12.27 8.76
C LEU A 133 6.31 11.85 8.29
N VAL A 134 5.38 11.71 9.22
CA VAL A 134 3.99 11.32 8.92
C VAL A 134 3.01 12.20 9.66
N LYS A 135 2.00 12.76 8.96
CA LYS A 135 0.95 13.54 9.62
C LYS A 135 0.01 12.68 10.48
N CYS A 136 -0.39 11.51 10.00
CA CYS A 136 -1.31 10.60 10.67
C CYS A 136 -0.92 9.13 10.45
N GLY A 137 -0.17 8.54 11.37
CA GLY A 137 0.18 7.12 11.34
C GLY A 137 -0.85 6.25 12.05
N LYS A 138 -1.30 5.16 11.42
CA LYS A 138 -2.15 4.12 12.03
C LYS A 138 -1.44 2.77 11.92
N GLU A 139 -1.27 2.06 13.02
CA GLU A 139 -0.49 0.80 13.04
C GLU A 139 0.91 0.98 12.39
N LEU A 140 1.50 2.16 12.58
CA LEU A 140 2.74 2.59 11.92
C LEU A 140 3.92 2.35 12.84
N TRP A 141 4.95 1.69 12.31
CA TRP A 141 6.26 1.59 12.93
C TRP A 141 7.26 2.44 12.17
N GLN A 142 7.98 3.31 12.87
CA GLN A 142 9.05 4.11 12.32
C GLN A 142 10.35 3.77 13.04
N VAL A 143 11.42 3.55 12.26
CA VAL A 143 12.77 3.35 12.78
C VAL A 143 13.69 4.34 12.09
N GLY A 144 14.36 5.17 12.89
CA GLY A 144 15.14 6.27 12.36
C GLY A 144 15.73 7.22 13.38
N ALA A 145 16.69 8.04 12.98
CA ALA A 145 17.27 9.04 13.87
C ALA A 145 16.21 10.05 14.35
N ILE A 146 15.31 10.45 13.45
CA ILE A 146 14.19 11.35 13.73
C ILE A 146 12.91 10.72 13.19
N ASN A 147 11.94 10.47 14.07
CA ASN A 147 10.63 9.96 13.69
C ASN A 147 9.54 10.90 14.21
N VAL A 148 8.77 11.47 13.28
CA VAL A 148 7.67 12.38 13.57
C VAL A 148 6.37 11.76 13.10
N ASN A 149 5.40 11.66 14.01
CA ASN A 149 4.02 11.32 13.74
C ASN A 149 3.09 12.34 14.43
N TRP A 150 2.68 13.40 13.71
CA TRP A 150 1.98 14.54 14.32
C TRP A 150 0.69 14.16 15.03
N ASN A 151 -0.11 13.26 14.44
CA ASN A 151 -1.36 12.78 15.04
C ASN A 151 -1.17 11.40 15.68
N ASN A 152 -0.03 11.14 16.34
CA ASN A 152 0.16 9.90 17.08
C ASN A 152 -0.90 9.81 18.19
N PRO A 153 -1.79 8.79 18.17
CA PRO A 153 -2.83 8.66 19.17
C PRO A 153 -2.32 8.38 20.60
N LEU A 154 -1.04 8.02 20.73
CA LEU A 154 -0.35 7.82 21.99
C LEU A 154 0.35 9.10 22.51
N MET A 155 0.12 10.26 21.87
CA MET A 155 0.76 11.55 22.19
C MET A 155 2.29 11.59 21.99
N MET A 156 2.87 10.56 21.38
CA MET A 156 4.31 10.46 21.09
C MET A 156 4.61 11.04 19.69
N MET A 157 4.51 12.36 19.57
CA MET A 157 4.63 13.05 18.29
C MET A 157 6.03 12.94 17.67
N ILE A 158 7.08 13.02 18.48
CA ILE A 158 8.47 12.97 18.04
C ILE A 158 9.19 11.95 18.94
N LEU A 159 9.77 10.92 18.34
CA LEU A 159 10.61 9.96 19.05
C LEU A 159 11.89 9.67 18.26
N PRO A 160 13.06 9.68 18.90
CA PRO A 160 14.28 9.20 18.28
C PRO A 160 14.28 7.66 18.22
N PHE A 161 15.01 7.10 17.27
CA PHE A 161 15.26 5.68 17.04
C PHE A 161 14.04 4.84 16.66
N VAL A 162 12.97 4.85 17.46
CA VAL A 162 11.75 4.08 17.23
C VAL A 162 10.53 4.93 17.60
N ASN A 163 9.55 5.01 16.70
CA ASN A 163 8.21 5.54 16.98
C ASN A 163 7.16 4.53 16.55
N TYR A 164 6.07 4.42 17.32
CA TYR A 164 4.97 3.52 17.03
C TYR A 164 3.63 4.21 17.26
N SER A 165 2.65 3.90 16.41
CA SER A 165 1.27 4.34 16.58
C SER A 165 0.27 3.21 16.39
N ILE A 166 -0.87 3.31 17.07
CA ILE A 166 -1.94 2.31 17.05
C ILE A 166 -3.18 2.93 16.41
N ASP A 167 -3.95 2.14 15.67
CA ASP A 167 -5.31 2.53 15.31
C ASP A 167 -6.24 2.48 16.56
N MET A 168 -6.48 3.66 17.15
CA MET A 168 -7.35 3.79 18.33
C MET A 168 -8.81 3.46 18.05
N GLU A 169 -9.28 3.61 16.81
CA GLU A 169 -10.66 3.30 16.46
C GLU A 169 -10.88 1.79 16.46
N LYS A 170 -9.95 1.05 15.84
CA LYS A 170 -9.89 -0.41 15.86
C LYS A 170 -9.70 -0.95 17.27
N TYR A 171 -8.82 -0.33 18.06
CA TYR A 171 -8.61 -0.69 19.47
C TYR A 171 -9.90 -0.54 20.30
N ARG A 172 -10.61 0.59 20.19
CA ARG A 172 -11.88 0.82 20.90
C ARG A 172 -12.96 -0.18 20.50
N LYS A 173 -13.12 -0.48 19.20
CA LYS A 173 -14.05 -1.50 18.71
C LYS A 173 -13.75 -2.88 19.30
N LYS A 174 -12.47 -3.26 19.35
CA LYS A 174 -12.04 -4.54 19.95
C LYS A 174 -12.35 -4.62 21.44
N GLN A 175 -12.18 -3.53 22.19
CA GLN A 175 -12.52 -3.48 23.62
C GLN A 175 -14.02 -3.58 23.87
N LYS A 176 -14.84 -2.86 23.09
CA LYS A 176 -16.30 -2.96 23.18
C LYS A 176 -16.79 -4.39 22.95
N LEU A 177 -16.28 -5.06 21.92
CA LEU A 177 -16.64 -6.45 21.61
C LEU A 177 -16.22 -7.43 22.72
N LYS A 178 -15.06 -7.23 23.35
CA LYS A 178 -14.64 -8.03 24.50
C LYS A 178 -15.61 -7.88 25.67
N LEU A 179 -15.97 -6.63 26.00
CA LEU A 179 -16.90 -6.32 27.08
C LEU A 179 -18.29 -6.93 26.82
N GLU A 180 -18.80 -6.82 25.59
CA GLU A 180 -20.08 -7.42 25.20
C GLU A 180 -20.09 -8.95 25.38
N LYS A 181 -18.97 -9.62 25.04
CA LYS A 181 -18.81 -11.07 25.25
C LYS A 181 -18.75 -11.45 26.72
N GLU A 182 -18.07 -10.66 27.56
CA GLU A 182 -18.03 -10.90 29.01
C GLU A 182 -19.40 -10.72 29.66
N ILE A 183 -20.13 -9.67 29.28
CA ILE A 183 -21.51 -9.43 29.73
C ILE A 183 -22.41 -10.61 29.34
N LEU A 184 -22.28 -11.14 28.13
CA LEU A 184 -23.06 -12.29 27.67
C LEU A 184 -22.76 -13.55 28.50
N LYS A 185 -21.48 -13.85 28.77
CA LYS A 185 -21.07 -14.99 29.62
C LYS A 185 -21.67 -14.88 31.03
N ILE A 186 -21.60 -13.69 31.64
CA ILE A 186 -22.18 -13.46 32.98
C ILE A 186 -23.69 -13.70 32.96
N LYS A 187 -24.40 -13.26 31.92
CA LYS A 187 -25.85 -13.50 31.77
C LYS A 187 -26.17 -15.00 31.64
N GLU A 188 -25.36 -15.75 30.90
CA GLU A 188 -25.53 -17.21 30.75
C GLU A 188 -25.26 -17.96 32.06
N THR A 189 -24.19 -17.62 32.79
CA THR A 189 -23.89 -18.22 34.10
C THR A 189 -25.02 -17.97 35.10
N LYS A 190 -25.52 -16.72 35.19
CA LYS A 190 -26.65 -16.39 36.06
C LYS A 190 -27.94 -17.11 35.67
N LYS A 191 -28.18 -17.35 34.38
CA LYS A 191 -29.34 -18.13 33.90
C LYS A 191 -29.23 -19.61 34.30
N ILE A 192 -28.02 -20.19 34.29
CA ILE A 192 -27.78 -21.57 34.73
C ILE A 192 -27.98 -21.69 36.25
N GLU A 193 -27.51 -20.73 37.04
CA GLU A 193 -27.72 -20.71 38.49
C GLU A 193 -29.19 -20.52 38.86
N GLY A 194 -29.92 -19.64 38.15
CA GLY A 194 -31.36 -19.47 38.32
C GLY A 194 -32.20 -20.71 37.98
N ASN A 195 -31.69 -21.59 37.09
CA ASN A 195 -32.34 -22.86 36.75
C ASN A 195 -31.98 -24.03 37.69
N LYS A 196 -31.02 -23.88 38.61
CA LYS A 196 -30.69 -24.89 39.63
C LYS A 196 -31.51 -24.76 40.93
N GLY A 197 -32.68 -24.11 40.85
CA GLY A 197 -33.63 -24.01 41.95
C GLY A 197 -34.19 -25.37 42.40
N ILE A 198 -33.67 -25.84 43.53
CA ILE A 198 -34.22 -26.76 44.55
C ILE A 198 -35.25 -27.81 44.05
N VAL A 199 -34.77 -29.04 43.82
CA VAL A 199 -35.62 -30.25 43.83
C VAL A 199 -35.83 -30.65 45.29
N TYR A 200 -36.99 -30.35 45.86
CA TYR A 200 -37.40 -30.92 47.15
C TYR A 200 -37.76 -32.40 46.95
N ALA A 201 -36.93 -33.30 47.46
CA ALA A 201 -37.31 -34.71 47.62
C ALA A 201 -38.38 -34.79 48.71
N ARG A 202 -39.61 -35.18 48.35
CA ARG A 202 -40.65 -35.58 49.30
C ARG A 202 -40.28 -36.97 49.85
N PHE A 203 -40.02 -37.04 51.15
CA PHE A 203 -40.11 -38.27 51.93
C PHE A 203 -41.55 -38.45 52.42
#